data_AF-A0A6L6QD85-F1
#
_entry.id   AF-A0A6L6QD85-F1
#
_cell.length_a   1.000
_cell.length_b   1.000
_cell.length_c   1.000
_cell.angle_alpha   90.00
_cell.angle_beta   90.00
_cell.angle_gamma   90.00
#
_symmetry.space_group_name_H-M   'P 1'
#
loop_
_entity.id
_entity.type
_entity.pdbx_description
1 polymer ?
#
loop_
_entity_poly.entity_id
_entity_poly.type
_entity_poly.pdbx_seq_one_letter_code
_entity_poly.pdbx_strand_id
1 'polypeptide(L)' 'MNDDKDKTEVFEMASGDISVWVEGGIHLKVNTTGKDPVELGEREALELGQLLIRLARE' A
#
# COMPACT_ATOMS: atom_id res chain seq x y z
N MET A 1 8.52 -29.83 -6.02
CA MET A 1 8.98 -28.48 -6.42
C MET A 1 7.93 -27.54 -5.87
N ASN A 2 8.15 -27.01 -4.66
CA ASN A 2 7.24 -26.04 -4.07
C ASN A 2 7.57 -24.69 -4.70
N ASP A 3 6.71 -24.23 -5.60
CA ASP A 3 6.69 -22.86 -6.09
C ASP A 3 6.06 -22.00 -4.97
N ASP A 4 6.78 -21.85 -3.86
CA ASP A 4 6.53 -20.78 -2.88
C ASP A 4 7.00 -19.49 -3.56
N LYS A 5 6.20 -19.00 -4.51
CA LYS A 5 6.26 -17.57 -4.86
C LYS A 5 5.85 -16.84 -3.60
N ASP A 6 6.83 -16.27 -2.92
CA ASP A 6 6.66 -15.30 -1.83
C ASP A 6 5.38 -14.50 -2.10
N LYS A 7 4.33 -14.80 -1.32
CA LYS A 7 3.08 -14.05 -1.44
C LYS A 7 3.37 -12.68 -0.87
N THR A 8 3.71 -11.74 -1.74
CA THR A 8 3.83 -10.33 -1.38
C THR A 8 2.52 -9.91 -0.72
N GLU A 9 2.57 -9.59 0.57
CA GLU A 9 1.41 -9.06 1.28
C GLU A 9 1.07 -7.69 0.70
N VAL A 10 -0.19 -7.53 0.28
CA VAL A 10 -0.71 -6.27 -0.27
C VAL A 10 -1.71 -5.70 0.72
N PHE A 11 -1.45 -4.49 1.17
CA PHE A 11 -2.34 -3.70 2.01
C PHE A 11 -3.16 -2.77 1.13
N GLU A 12 -4.48 -2.85 1.25
CA GLU A 12 -5.41 -1.95 0.57
C GLU A 12 -5.84 -0.82 1.51
N MET A 13 -5.77 0.41 1.02
CA MET A 13 -6.08 1.64 1.75
C MET A 13 -7.09 2.47 0.95
N ALA A 14 -7.76 3.43 1.60
CA ALA A 14 -8.75 4.31 0.95
C ALA A 14 -9.78 3.51 0.12
N SER A 15 -10.36 2.47 0.73
CA SER A 15 -11.31 1.57 0.07
C SER A 15 -10.79 0.87 -1.21
N GLY A 16 -9.48 0.64 -1.29
CA GLY A 16 -8.83 -0.03 -2.41
C GLY A 16 -8.19 0.90 -3.45
N ASP A 17 -8.36 2.22 -3.29
CA ASP A 17 -7.78 3.20 -4.20
C ASP A 17 -6.25 3.28 -4.12
N ILE A 18 -5.67 2.80 -3.02
CA ILE A 18 -4.21 2.69 -2.86
C ILE A 18 -3.86 1.26 -2.44
N SER A 19 -2.94 0.64 -3.18
CA SER A 19 -2.25 -0.59 -2.77
C SER A 19 -0.84 -0.28 -2.28
N VAL A 20 -0.46 -0.90 -1.17
CA VAL A 20 0.88 -0.82 -0.57
C VAL A 20 1.44 -2.22 -0.42
N TRP A 21 2.71 -2.43 -0.78
CA TRP A 21 3.39 -3.71 -0.58
C TRP A 21 4.90 -3.54 -0.40
N VAL A 22 5.59 -4.60 0.03
CA VAL A 22 7.04 -4.62 0.21
C VAL A 22 7.70 -5.62 -0.72
N GLU A 23 8.60 -5.15 -1.58
CA GLU A 23 9.40 -5.99 -2.49
C GLU A 23 10.75 -5.29 -2.76
N GLY A 24 11.74 -5.51 -1.89
CA GLY A 24 13.03 -4.78 -1.94
C GLY A 24 12.94 -3.29 -1.57
N GLY A 25 11.72 -2.80 -1.30
CA GLY A 25 11.38 -1.45 -0.85
C GLY A 25 9.88 -1.34 -0.62
N ILE A 26 9.40 -0.20 -0.12
CA ILE A 26 7.96 0.05 0.06
C ILE A 26 7.41 0.63 -1.24
N HIS A 27 6.44 -0.06 -1.82
CA HIS A 27 5.75 0.37 -3.04
C HIS A 27 4.38 0.92 -2.69
N LEU A 28 4.00 2.03 -3.33
CA LEU A 28 2.66 2.60 -3.26
C LEU A 28 2.13 2.74 -4.69
N LYS A 29 0.94 2.21 -4.94
CA LYS A 29 0.27 2.30 -6.23
C LYS A 29 -1.13 2.86 -6.04
N VAL A 30 -1.45 3.87 -6.82
CA VAL A 30 -2.81 4.37 -6.98
C VAL A 30 -3.55 3.49 -7.99
N ASN A 31 -4.73 3.00 -7.62
CA ASN A 31 -5.56 2.09 -8.42
C ASN A 31 -6.74 2.78 -9.12
N THR A 32 -6.74 4.11 -9.19
CA THR A 32 -7.80 4.85 -9.85
C THR A 32 -7.70 4.72 -11.37
N THR A 33 -8.84 4.75 -12.05
CA THR A 33 -8.91 4.71 -13.52
C THR A 33 -8.61 6.06 -14.16
N GLY A 34 -8.58 7.13 -13.37
CA GLY A 34 -8.30 8.49 -13.78
C GLY A 34 -6.83 8.88 -13.63
N LYS A 35 -6.49 10.10 -14.05
CA LYS A 35 -5.20 10.74 -13.73
C LYS A 35 -5.28 11.58 -12.46
N ASP A 36 -6.48 11.71 -11.90
CA ASP A 36 -6.70 12.49 -10.70
C ASP A 36 -6.05 11.79 -9.50
N PRO A 37 -5.38 12.54 -8.63
CA PRO A 37 -4.79 11.98 -7.42
C PRO A 37 -5.89 11.44 -6.50
N VAL A 38 -5.55 10.44 -5.70
CA VAL A 38 -6.38 10.03 -4.57
C VAL A 38 -6.23 11.07 -3.47
N GLU A 39 -7.33 11.71 -3.11
CA GLU A 39 -7.39 12.57 -1.93
C GLU A 39 -7.64 11.70 -0.70
N LEU A 40 -6.80 11.87 0.32
CA LEU A 40 -6.96 11.18 1.59
C LEU A 40 -7.51 12.15 2.63
N GLY A 41 -8.59 11.75 3.29
CA GLY A 41 -9.03 12.43 4.51
C GLY A 41 -7.99 12.29 5.63
N GLU A 42 -8.11 13.12 6.67
CA GLU A 42 -7.16 13.13 7.80
C GLU A 42 -6.94 11.73 8.41
N ARG A 43 -8.03 10.97 8.60
CA ARG A 43 -7.95 9.60 9.14
C ARG A 43 -7.18 8.67 8.21
N GLU A 44 -7.47 8.70 6.91
CA GLU A 44 -6.84 7.80 5.94
C GLU A 44 -5.36 8.15 5.75
N ALA A 45 -5.03 9.45 5.78
CA ALA A 45 -3.66 9.93 5.77
C ALA A 45 -2.88 9.45 7.02
N LEU A 46 -3.50 9.49 8.20
CA LEU A 46 -2.91 8.97 9.42
C LEU A 46 -2.67 7.45 9.36
N GLU A 47 -3.67 6.69 8.90
CA GLU A 47 -3.58 5.24 8.73
C GLU A 47 -2.46 4.87 7.74
N LEU A 48 -2.35 5.58 6.61
CA LEU A 48 -1.27 5.37 5.65
C LEU A 48 0.09 5.68 6.27
N GLY A 49 0.22 6.80 6.98
CA GLY A 49 1.48 7.15 7.65
C GLY A 49 1.92 6.11 8.68
N GLN A 50 0.98 5.58 9.47
CA GLN A 50 1.25 4.53 10.45
C GLN A 50 1.67 3.22 9.77
N LEU A 51 1.01 2.84 8.66
CA LEU A 51 1.38 1.68 7.88
C LEU A 51 2.82 1.82 7.33
N LEU A 52 3.15 2.97 6.74
CA LEU A 52 4.50 3.20 6.20
C LEU A 52 5.57 3.15 7.29
N ILE A 53 5.31 3.72 8.48
CA ILE A 53 6.24 3.63 9.62
C ILE A 53 6.46 2.19 10.05
N ARG A 54 5.39 1.37 10.07
CA ARG A 54 5.48 -0.05 10.40
C ARG A 54 6.34 -0.78 9.37
N LEU A 55 6.02 -0.65 8.08
CA LEU A 55 6.72 -1.36 7.00
C LEU A 55 8.19 -0.95 6.87
N ALA A 56 8.56 0.29 7.19
CA ALA A 56 9.97 0.73 7.14
C ALA A 56 10.85 0.16 8.27
N ARG A 57 10.26 -0.54 9.25
CA ARG A 57 10.96 -1.12 10.40
C ARG A 57 11.03 -2.65 10.38
N GLU A 58 10.39 -3.27 9.40
CA GLU A 58 10.47 -4.72 9.14
C GLU A 58 11.74 -5.03 8.34
#